data_AF-A0A6B3GNN5-F1
#
_entry.id   AF-A0A6B3GNN5-F1
#
_cell.length_a   1.000
_cell.length_b   1.000
_cell.length_c   1.000
_cell.angle_alpha   90.00
_cell.angle_beta   90.00
_cell.angle_gamma   90.00
#
_symmetry.space_group_name_H-M   'P 1'
#
loop_
_entity.id
_entity.type
_entity.pdbx_description
1 polymer ?
#
loop_
_entity_poly.entity_id
_entity_poly.type
_entity_poly.pdbx_seq_one_letter_code
_entity_poly.pdbx_strand_id
1 'polypeptide(L)'
;PPADGALERVNSLASGAPPGPRAVRGADGDLVRALSTAPDCAGLLAVVARDAVDLLTDPVARAALRRCQGEDCHRLYLDTSRGGRRRWCSGEVCGNRERVARHRRRTSGTTGTNDPGEPRVLGPEKEIPPGVE
;
A
#
# COMPACT_ATOMS: atom_id res chain seq x y z
N PRO A 1 5.51 -12.78 19.76
CA PRO A 1 6.91 -13.27 19.67
C PRO A 1 7.62 -12.67 18.43
N PRO A 2 8.90 -12.26 18.49
CA PRO A 2 9.69 -12.20 17.27
C PRO A 2 9.55 -13.57 16.61
N ALA A 3 9.34 -13.61 15.29
CA ALA A 3 9.20 -14.88 14.61
C ALA A 3 10.56 -15.58 14.68
N ASP A 4 10.75 -16.45 15.67
CA ASP A 4 11.97 -17.23 15.85
C ASP A 4 12.29 -17.90 14.50
N GLY A 5 13.51 -17.67 14.01
CA GLY A 5 14.01 -18.15 12.71
C GLY A 5 13.62 -17.32 11.48
N ALA A 6 12.97 -16.15 11.60
CA ALA A 6 12.68 -15.31 10.43
C ALA A 6 13.95 -14.77 9.76
N LEU A 7 14.93 -14.37 10.57
CA LEU A 7 16.24 -13.93 10.08
C LEU A 7 16.98 -15.08 9.39
N GLU A 8 17.01 -16.26 10.01
CA GLU A 8 17.58 -17.47 9.41
C GLU A 8 16.92 -17.84 8.08
N ARG A 9 15.59 -17.70 7.97
CA ARG A 9 14.89 -17.94 6.69
C ARG A 9 15.35 -16.97 5.60
N VAL A 10 15.47 -15.68 5.92
CA VAL A 10 15.98 -14.67 4.96
C VAL A 10 17.41 -15.02 4.56
N ASN A 11 18.29 -15.30 5.52
CA ASN A 11 19.68 -15.67 5.26
C ASN A 11 19.80 -16.94 4.41
N SER A 12 18.96 -17.94 4.68
CA SER A 12 18.93 -19.20 3.93
C SER A 12 18.52 -18.96 2.47
N LEU A 13 17.46 -18.17 2.24
CA LEU A 13 17.02 -17.81 0.89
C LEU A 13 18.07 -16.97 0.15
N ALA A 14 18.72 -16.02 0.83
CA ALA A 14 19.74 -15.16 0.24
C ALA A 14 20.98 -15.94 -0.24
N SER A 15 21.26 -17.09 0.38
CA SER A 15 22.37 -17.98 -0.01
C SER A 15 22.16 -18.67 -1.35
N GLY A 16 20.92 -18.79 -1.83
CA GLY A 16 20.60 -19.35 -3.15
C GLY A 16 21.22 -18.53 -4.29
N ALA A 17 21.53 -19.17 -5.42
CA ALA A 17 22.10 -18.49 -6.59
C ALA A 17 20.99 -17.88 -7.48
N PRO A 18 20.86 -16.54 -7.57
CA PRO A 18 19.92 -15.92 -8.47
C PRO A 18 20.43 -16.03 -9.91
N PRO A 19 19.53 -15.91 -10.91
CA PRO A 19 19.92 -15.88 -12.31
C PRO A 19 20.86 -14.70 -12.56
N GLY A 20 22.05 -14.98 -13.10
CA GLY A 20 23.03 -13.96 -13.41
C GLY A 20 22.50 -12.98 -14.47
N PRO A 21 22.78 -11.67 -14.36
CA PRO A 21 22.50 -10.73 -15.44
C PRO A 21 23.46 -10.94 -16.61
N ARG A 22 22.99 -10.67 -17.83
CA ARG A 22 23.82 -10.51 -19.03
C ARG A 22 23.34 -9.31 -19.86
N ALA A 23 24.26 -8.70 -20.59
CA ALA A 23 23.92 -7.71 -21.60
C ALA A 23 23.62 -8.42 -22.93
N VAL A 24 22.53 -8.05 -23.59
CA VAL A 24 22.17 -8.51 -24.94
C VAL A 24 21.85 -7.29 -25.80
N ARG A 25 21.99 -7.42 -27.13
CA ARG A 25 21.57 -6.36 -28.05
C ARG A 25 20.06 -6.47 -28.35
N GLY A 26 19.35 -5.37 -28.19
CA GLY A 26 17.95 -5.22 -28.60
C GLY A 26 17.81 -5.07 -30.12
N ALA A 27 16.57 -5.02 -30.60
CA ALA A 27 16.26 -4.87 -32.03
C ALA A 27 16.87 -3.58 -32.63
N ASP A 28 16.94 -2.51 -31.83
CA ASP A 28 17.48 -1.22 -32.23
C ASP A 28 19.01 -1.12 -32.03
N GLY A 29 19.68 -2.21 -31.65
CA GLY A 29 21.12 -2.28 -31.41
C GLY A 29 21.58 -1.91 -29.99
N ASP A 30 20.67 -1.35 -29.18
CA ASP A 30 20.90 -0.95 -27.79
C ASP A 30 21.23 -2.13 -26.86
N LEU A 31 22.05 -1.88 -25.83
CA LEU A 31 22.33 -2.88 -24.80
C LEU A 31 21.20 -2.92 -23.77
N VAL A 32 20.52 -4.06 -23.69
CA VAL A 32 19.48 -4.33 -22.70
C VAL A 32 19.92 -5.41 -21.72
N ARG A 33 19.48 -5.28 -20.47
CA ARG A 33 19.73 -6.27 -19.42
C ARG A 33 18.77 -7.45 -19.57
N ALA A 34 19.32 -8.65 -19.68
CA ALA A 34 18.59 -9.91 -19.67
C ALA A 34 19.10 -10.83 -18.54
N LEU A 35 18.35 -11.89 -18.24
CA LEU A 35 18.82 -12.96 -17.37
C LEU A 35 19.53 -14.02 -18.19
N SER A 36 20.61 -14.58 -17.63
CA SER A 36 21.40 -15.64 -18.27
C SER A 36 20.63 -16.94 -18.43
N THR A 37 19.68 -17.20 -17.54
CA THR A 37 18.76 -18.34 -17.55
C THR A 37 17.35 -17.87 -17.22
N ALA A 38 16.35 -18.67 -17.59
CA ALA A 38 14.98 -18.44 -17.13
C ALA A 38 14.95 -18.58 -15.59
N PRO A 39 14.34 -17.62 -14.87
CA PRO A 39 14.25 -17.70 -13.41
C PRO A 39 13.26 -18.78 -12.98
N ASP A 40 13.61 -19.53 -11.95
CA ASP A 40 12.65 -20.30 -11.15
C ASP A 40 12.27 -19.53 -9.88
N CYS A 41 11.30 -20.04 -9.13
CA CYS A 41 10.84 -19.40 -7.89
C CYS A 41 11.97 -19.26 -6.86
N ALA A 42 12.87 -20.25 -6.78
CA ALA A 42 13.99 -20.23 -5.83
C ALA A 42 14.98 -19.11 -6.14
N GLY A 43 15.37 -18.95 -7.42
CA GLY A 43 16.25 -17.88 -7.87
C GLY A 43 15.64 -16.49 -7.66
N LEU A 44 14.32 -16.32 -7.88
CA LEU A 44 13.64 -15.05 -7.60
C LEU A 44 13.60 -14.72 -6.11
N LEU A 45 13.32 -15.71 -5.25
CA LEU A 45 13.36 -15.53 -3.81
C LEU A 45 14.76 -15.16 -3.32
N ALA A 46 15.81 -15.73 -3.92
CA ALA A 46 17.19 -15.36 -3.59
C ALA A 46 17.49 -13.89 -3.91
N VAL A 47 16.97 -13.34 -5.02
CA VAL A 47 17.09 -11.91 -5.33
C VAL A 47 16.43 -11.07 -4.25
N VAL A 48 15.16 -11.33 -3.94
CA VAL A 48 14.40 -10.56 -2.94
C VAL A 48 15.02 -10.66 -1.54
N ALA A 49 15.51 -11.85 -1.17
CA ALA A 49 16.15 -12.07 0.12
C ALA A 49 17.49 -11.31 0.24
N ARG A 50 18.26 -11.20 -0.85
CA ARG A 50 19.48 -10.38 -0.88
C ARG A 50 19.17 -8.90 -0.76
N ASP A 51 18.19 -8.39 -1.49
CA ASP A 51 17.73 -7.00 -1.35
C ASP A 51 17.28 -6.70 0.10
N ALA A 52 16.64 -7.67 0.76
CA ALA A 52 16.26 -7.55 2.16
C ALA A 52 17.49 -7.54 3.10
N VAL A 53 18.50 -8.38 2.85
CA VAL A 53 19.75 -8.37 3.63
C VAL A 53 20.47 -7.04 3.47
N ASP A 54 20.64 -6.55 2.25
CA ASP A 54 21.28 -5.26 1.96
C ASP A 54 20.53 -4.12 2.66
N LEU A 55 19.20 -4.10 2.57
CA LEU A 55 18.37 -3.11 3.25
C LEU A 55 18.50 -3.17 4.78
N LEU A 56 18.50 -4.36 5.38
CA LEU A 56 18.52 -4.55 6.83
C LEU A 56 19.90 -4.32 7.45
N THR A 57 20.96 -4.42 6.65
CA THR A 57 22.35 -4.23 7.06
C THR A 57 22.88 -2.83 6.76
N ASP A 58 22.26 -2.08 5.85
CA ASP A 58 22.51 -0.65 5.64
C ASP A 58 21.80 0.20 6.73
N PRO A 59 22.54 0.93 7.60
CA PRO A 59 21.94 1.72 8.66
C PRO A 59 21.02 2.85 8.16
N VAL A 60 21.36 3.48 7.03
CA VAL A 60 20.59 4.59 6.45
C VAL A 60 19.30 4.07 5.84
N ALA A 61 19.38 3.00 5.04
CA ALA A 61 18.22 2.39 4.41
C ALA A 61 17.28 1.76 5.45
N ARG A 62 17.83 1.09 6.47
CA ARG A 62 17.08 0.56 7.60
C ARG A 62 16.37 1.67 8.40
N ALA A 63 17.03 2.82 8.63
CA ALA A 63 16.42 3.95 9.32
C ALA A 63 15.23 4.56 8.54
N ALA A 64 15.21 4.41 7.22
CA ALA A 64 14.09 4.82 6.36
C ALA A 64 12.89 3.85 6.42
N LEU A 65 13.03 2.66 7.00
CA LEU A 65 11.93 1.70 7.12
C LEU A 65 10.88 2.20 8.14
N ARG A 66 9.62 2.27 7.70
CA ARG A 66 8.48 2.75 8.49
C ARG A 66 7.31 1.77 8.39
N ARG A 67 6.47 1.77 9.43
CA ARG A 67 5.16 1.11 9.43
C ARG A 67 4.09 2.12 9.00
N CYS A 68 3.15 1.68 8.17
CA CYS A 68 2.01 2.51 7.79
C CYS A 68 1.20 2.93 9.02
N GLN A 69 0.81 4.21 9.10
CA GLN A 69 -0.08 4.73 10.14
C GLN A 69 -1.56 4.67 9.74
N GLY A 70 -1.90 3.93 8.69
CA GLY A 70 -3.30 3.72 8.29
C GLY A 70 -3.98 2.71 9.20
N GLU A 71 -5.25 2.96 9.53
CA GLU A 71 -6.11 2.00 10.23
C GLU A 71 -6.14 0.66 9.46
N ASP A 72 -5.96 -0.45 10.19
CA ASP A 72 -5.87 -1.81 9.67
C ASP A 72 -4.80 -2.03 8.58
N CYS A 73 -3.76 -1.20 8.53
CA CYS A 73 -2.68 -1.36 7.56
C CYS A 73 -1.37 -1.80 8.24
N HIS A 74 -0.96 -3.05 7.98
CA HIS A 74 0.27 -3.62 8.55
C HIS A 74 1.49 -3.55 7.61
N ARG A 75 1.39 -2.79 6.52
CA ARG A 75 2.47 -2.71 5.52
C ARG A 75 3.67 -1.93 6.05
N LEU A 76 4.86 -2.40 5.69
CA LEU A 76 6.11 -1.65 5.79
C LEU A 76 6.37 -0.87 4.50
N TYR A 77 7.07 0.25 4.60
CA TYR A 77 7.53 1.03 3.46
C TYR A 77 8.86 1.72 3.77
N LEU A 78 9.61 2.04 2.72
CA LEU A 78 10.78 2.93 2.81
C LEU A 78 10.33 4.38 2.64
N ASP A 79 10.65 5.24 3.61
CA ASP A 79 10.37 6.66 3.52
C ASP A 79 11.45 7.38 2.71
N THR A 80 11.24 7.40 1.38
CA THR A 80 12.07 8.16 0.44
C THR A 80 11.58 9.61 0.26
N SER A 81 10.63 10.07 1.09
CA SER A 81 10.11 11.44 0.99
C SER A 81 11.15 12.47 1.44
N ARG A 82 11.09 13.67 0.86
CA ARG A 82 11.96 14.77 1.26
C ARG A 82 11.69 15.14 2.73
N GLY A 83 12.67 14.89 3.58
CA GLY A 83 12.60 15.15 5.02
C GLY A 83 11.98 14.02 5.86
N GLY A 84 11.66 12.86 5.29
CA GLY A 84 11.24 11.68 6.06
C GLY A 84 9.94 11.87 6.85
N ARG A 85 8.98 12.58 6.26
CA ARG A 85 7.71 12.96 6.92
C ARG A 85 6.50 12.16 6.43
N ARG A 86 6.72 11.10 5.65
CA ARG A 86 5.63 10.29 5.12
C ARG A 86 5.04 9.45 6.24
N ARG A 87 3.70 9.41 6.32
CA ARG A 87 2.97 8.68 7.36
C ARG A 87 2.31 7.38 6.86
N TRP A 88 2.11 7.24 5.56
CA TRP A 88 1.32 6.15 4.97
C TRP A 88 2.07 5.46 3.83
N CYS A 89 1.90 4.14 3.70
CA CYS A 89 2.56 3.33 2.67
C CYS A 89 2.15 3.71 1.24
N SER A 90 1.04 4.40 1.04
CA SER A 90 0.58 4.99 -0.22
C SER A 90 -0.34 6.17 0.07
N GLY A 91 -0.16 7.26 -0.66
CA GLY A 91 -1.05 8.44 -0.58
C GLY A 91 -2.44 8.14 -1.17
N GLU A 92 -2.50 7.32 -2.20
CA GLU A 92 -3.74 6.95 -2.91
C GLU A 92 -4.56 5.91 -2.14
N VAL A 93 -3.89 4.99 -1.44
CA VAL A 93 -4.58 3.94 -0.66
C VAL A 93 -4.82 4.41 0.76
N CYS A 94 -3.79 4.38 1.61
CA CYS A 94 -3.94 4.66 3.04
C CYS A 94 -4.12 6.16 3.33
N GLY A 95 -3.42 7.04 2.60
CA GLY A 95 -3.59 8.49 2.74
C GLY A 95 -4.98 8.97 2.32
N ASN A 96 -5.60 8.35 1.31
CA ASN A 96 -6.96 8.66 0.89
C ASN A 96 -7.99 8.10 1.87
N ARG A 97 -7.84 6.83 2.30
CA ARG A 97 -8.69 6.20 3.32
C ARG A 97 -8.79 7.07 4.58
N GLU A 98 -7.66 7.58 5.07
CA GLU A 98 -7.62 8.46 6.24
C GLU A 98 -8.33 9.80 6.00
N ARG A 99 -8.14 10.44 4.84
CA ARG A 99 -8.85 11.69 4.48
C ARG A 99 -10.36 11.48 4.42
N VAL A 100 -10.82 10.38 3.83
CA VAL A 100 -12.24 10.01 3.75
C VAL A 100 -12.81 9.74 5.13
N ALA A 101 -12.12 8.96 5.97
CA ALA A 101 -12.55 8.70 7.34
C ALA A 101 -12.68 9.99 8.16
N ARG A 102 -11.70 10.90 8.04
CA ARG A 102 -11.74 12.23 8.69
C ARG A 102 -12.91 13.08 8.18
N HIS A 103 -13.20 13.05 6.88
CA HIS A 103 -14.35 13.76 6.32
C HIS A 103 -15.67 13.22 6.89
N ARG A 104 -15.86 11.89 6.89
CA ARG A 104 -17.04 11.24 7.47
C ARG A 104 -17.25 11.60 8.93
N ARG A 105 -16.21 11.52 9.78
CA ARG A 105 -16.29 11.90 11.20
C ARG A 105 -16.78 13.33 11.43
N ARG A 106 -16.47 14.25 10.50
CA ARG A 106 -16.92 15.65 10.56
C ARG A 106 -18.37 15.82 10.11
N THR A 107 -18.80 15.07 9.11
CA THR A 107 -20.15 15.20 8.56
C THR A 107 -21.19 14.41 9.36
N SER A 108 -20.81 13.27 9.97
CA SER A 108 -21.69 12.50 10.85
C SER A 108 -21.85 13.11 12.25
N GLY A 109 -20.99 14.06 12.64
CA GLY A 109 -21.20 14.90 13.83
C GLY A 109 -22.24 16.02 13.62
N THR A 110 -22.69 16.23 12.39
CA THR A 110 -23.72 17.22 12.00
C THR A 110 -25.02 16.54 11.57
N THR A 111 -25.32 15.35 12.08
CA THR A 111 -26.70 14.84 12.12
C THR A 111 -27.22 15.12 13.51
N GLY A 112 -27.89 16.26 13.66
CA GLY A 112 -28.57 16.63 14.89
C GLY A 112 -29.49 15.50 15.35
N THR A 113 -29.49 15.29 16.66
CA THR A 113 -30.55 14.67 17.44
C THR A 113 -31.93 15.01 16.86
N ASN A 114 -32.50 14.10 16.07
CA ASN A 114 -33.95 14.02 15.93
C ASN A 114 -34.44 13.18 17.12
N ASP A 115 -35.00 13.89 18.10
CA ASP A 115 -35.75 13.33 19.21
C ASP A 115 -36.88 12.43 18.67
N PRO A 116 -37.10 11.19 19.16
CA PRO A 116 -38.15 10.30 18.65
C PRO A 116 -39.60 10.76 18.93
N GLY A 117 -39.81 11.97 19.45
CA GLY A 117 -41.07 12.40 20.07
C GLY A 117 -42.02 13.25 19.22
N GLU A 118 -41.67 13.66 18.00
CA GLU A 118 -42.51 14.62 17.25
C GLU A 118 -43.25 13.97 16.06
N PRO A 119 -44.60 13.99 16.02
CA PRO A 119 -45.35 13.40 14.93
C PRO A 119 -45.14 14.21 13.64
N ARG A 120 -44.71 13.51 12.58
CA ARG A 120 -44.56 14.07 11.23
C ARG A 120 -45.94 14.47 10.69
N VAL A 121 -46.19 15.77 10.56
CA VAL A 121 -47.34 16.28 9.82
C VAL A 121 -47.10 16.01 8.33
N LEU A 122 -47.94 15.15 7.74
CA LEU A 122 -47.98 14.93 6.29
C LEU A 122 -48.45 16.24 5.64
N GLY A 123 -47.59 16.87 4.84
CA GLY A 123 -47.98 18.00 4.00
C GLY A 123 -49.00 17.57 2.94
N PRO A 124 -49.82 18.51 2.40
CA PRO A 124 -50.92 18.17 1.52
C PRO A 124 -50.44 17.50 0.22
N GLU A 125 -51.13 16.44 -0.17
CA GLU A 125 -50.91 15.70 -1.41
C GLU A 125 -51.02 16.66 -2.61
N LYS A 126 -49.98 16.69 -3.44
CA LYS A 126 -50.05 17.39 -4.73
C LYS A 126 -50.82 16.52 -5.71
N GLU A 127 -52.00 16.98 -6.11
CA GLU A 127 -52.72 16.46 -7.27
C GLU A 127 -51.85 16.55 -8.52
N ILE A 128 -51.74 15.42 -9.24
CA ILE A 128 -51.08 15.31 -10.53
C ILE A 128 -52.15 15.55 -11.60
N PRO A 129 -52.06 16.60 -12.43
CA PRO A 129 -53.03 16.81 -13.50
C PRO A 129 -52.87 15.74 -14.60
N PRO A 130 -53.97 15.32 -15.26
CA PRO A 130 -53.92 14.29 -16.27
C PRO A 130 -53.18 14.75 -17.52
N GLY A 131 -52.43 13.80 -18.10
CA GLY A 131 -51.58 13.99 -19.26
C GLY A 131 -52.33 14.42 -20.52
N VAL A 132 -51.61 15.17 -21.36
CA VAL A 132 -51.99 15.48 -22.73
C VAL A 132 -51.01 14.71 -23.64
N GLU A 133 -51.55 14.05 -24.65
CA GLU A 133 -50.89 13.14 -25.61
C GLU A 133 -49.69 13.75 -26.35
#